data_AF-A0A335GH98-F1
#
_entry.id   AF-A0A335GH98-F1
#
_cell.length_a   1.000
_cell.length_b   1.000
_cell.length_c   1.000
_cell.angle_alpha   90.00
_cell.angle_beta   90.00
_cell.angle_gamma   90.00
#
_symmetry.space_group_name_H-M   'P 1'
#
loop_
_entity.id
_entity.type
_entity.pdbx_description
1 polymer ?
#
loop_
_entity_poly.entity_id
_entity_poly.type
_entity_poly.pdbx_seq_one_letter_code
_entity_poly.pdbx_strand_id
1 'polypeptide(L)'
;MKFLRFQSISTQHADLIALKFWYDFWYEKFATSFCESFYSTSYNFEIIQSEIDNFIIYLENNKKIESNLIRLRNAEHTNYTTVGHRIRSILKFYSFLIDEYLTIQSQPQLSLKEIQKIKENLNKYMTIKKKIINNFSKSNKTIKSEINYSFKSMNDEMIKGLYLIISPSNSSKINTLNPFKSKNVQLRNFLIIHLMLNYGLRIGELMLLTTNSIKKSIQNRNFSLIITNTDDEFDDRSKKPKIKNEYSYRVIKLQERDYRIIQIYINEIRKEISSQILFTSLKPPYSALSYASVKKIFDQVDLSLKALLPECFDTSTYDSIESLTPHVCRHSWAYMMLSFSFEKYKKENVNHYDIKQSVNDALLKAQRALHDRLTSKGYISGGLSTLSSAERKKLINLYISEQISPLNLKTKEKQLYVNKKTRQALTDTNKNLRIQIDNLESQLHQNTETLINIIEEVKLKTDPRIDHLLATHLLKKYLKKD
;
A
#
# COMPACT_ATOMS: atom_id res chain seq x y z
N MET A 1 -0.32 24.95 8.28
CA MET A 1 -0.74 23.57 7.98
C MET A 1 0.17 22.62 8.79
N LYS A 2 0.01 22.58 10.13
CA LYS A 2 1.05 22.14 11.09
C LYS A 2 1.67 20.75 10.86
N PHE A 3 0.97 19.86 10.15
CA PHE A 3 1.42 18.48 9.89
C PHE A 3 1.72 18.18 8.42
N LEU A 4 1.75 19.18 7.53
CA LEU A 4 1.95 18.95 6.09
C LEU A 4 3.27 18.23 5.79
N ARG A 5 4.36 18.62 6.48
CA ARG A 5 5.70 18.01 6.32
C ARG A 5 5.75 16.50 6.60
N PHE A 6 4.81 15.99 7.39
CA PHE A 6 4.72 14.57 7.75
C PHE A 6 3.81 13.76 6.80
N GLN A 7 3.14 14.44 5.87
CA GLN A 7 2.32 13.78 4.84
C GLN A 7 3.20 13.26 3.71
N SER A 8 2.68 12.33 2.90
CA SER A 8 3.37 11.87 1.69
C SER A 8 3.65 13.05 0.74
N ILE A 9 4.77 13.03 0.01
CA ILE A 9 5.13 14.07 -0.97
C ILE A 9 3.98 14.32 -1.97
N SER A 10 3.27 13.27 -2.38
CA SER A 10 2.12 13.40 -3.28
C SER A 10 0.97 14.21 -2.66
N THR A 11 0.68 14.00 -1.38
CA THR A 11 -0.31 14.76 -0.62
C THR A 11 0.14 16.20 -0.45
N GLN A 12 1.42 16.42 -0.11
CA GLN A 12 2.00 17.76 0.02
C GLN A 12 1.86 18.54 -1.28
N HIS A 13 2.26 17.94 -2.40
CA HIS A 13 2.14 18.54 -3.72
C HIS A 13 0.68 18.87 -4.09
N ALA A 14 -0.27 17.99 -3.78
CA ALA A 14 -1.68 18.24 -4.04
C ALA A 14 -2.25 19.38 -3.18
N ASP A 15 -1.89 19.45 -1.89
CA ASP A 15 -2.28 20.52 -0.99
C ASP A 15 -1.64 21.87 -1.45
N LEU A 16 -0.37 21.88 -1.85
CA LEU A 16 0.33 23.07 -2.35
C LEU A 16 -0.24 23.58 -3.69
N ILE A 17 -0.59 22.69 -4.62
CA ILE A 17 -1.26 23.10 -5.86
C ILE A 17 -2.59 23.80 -5.56
N ALA A 18 -3.35 23.32 -4.58
CA ALA A 18 -4.60 23.97 -4.20
C ALA A 18 -4.37 25.39 -3.70
N LEU A 19 -3.34 25.58 -2.86
CA LEU A 19 -2.96 26.89 -2.37
C LEU A 19 -2.47 27.80 -3.48
N LYS A 20 -1.64 27.29 -4.40
CA LYS A 20 -1.24 28.05 -5.60
C LYS A 20 -2.47 28.57 -6.34
N PHE A 21 -3.47 27.72 -6.60
CA PHE A 21 -4.68 28.16 -7.30
C PHE A 21 -5.50 29.19 -6.52
N TRP A 22 -5.52 29.13 -5.19
CA TRP A 22 -6.15 30.17 -4.38
C TRP A 22 -5.44 31.51 -4.51
N TYR A 23 -4.11 31.51 -4.49
CA TYR A 23 -3.32 32.72 -4.68
C TYR A 23 -3.44 33.27 -6.11
N ASP A 24 -3.42 32.40 -7.13
CA ASP A 24 -3.65 32.78 -8.53
C ASP A 24 -5.05 33.44 -8.67
N PHE A 25 -6.10 32.79 -8.16
CA PHE A 25 -7.47 33.33 -8.11
C PHE A 25 -7.55 34.69 -7.42
N TRP A 26 -6.94 34.82 -6.24
CA TRP A 26 -6.98 36.06 -5.48
C TRP A 26 -6.29 37.20 -6.21
N TYR A 27 -5.12 36.94 -6.78
CA TYR A 27 -4.35 37.93 -7.52
C TYR A 27 -5.06 38.35 -8.80
N GLU A 28 -5.60 37.40 -9.57
CA GLU A 28 -6.39 37.71 -10.76
C GLU A 28 -7.62 38.58 -10.43
N LYS A 29 -8.25 38.38 -9.26
CA LYS A 29 -9.46 39.12 -8.85
C LYS A 29 -9.17 40.51 -8.29
N PHE A 30 -8.17 40.62 -7.42
CA PHE A 30 -7.94 41.81 -6.60
C PHE A 30 -6.66 42.57 -6.97
N ALA A 31 -5.89 42.08 -7.95
CA ALA A 31 -4.60 42.63 -8.37
C ALA A 31 -3.58 42.79 -7.23
N THR A 32 -3.73 42.04 -6.14
CA THR A 32 -2.84 42.04 -4.97
C THR A 32 -2.68 40.63 -4.42
N SER A 33 -1.65 40.40 -3.61
CA SER A 33 -1.44 39.09 -3.01
C SER A 33 -2.45 38.83 -1.88
N PHE A 34 -2.86 37.57 -1.71
CA PHE A 34 -3.72 37.18 -0.60
C PHE A 34 -3.12 37.55 0.77
N CYS A 35 -1.81 37.37 0.95
CA CYS A 35 -1.13 37.73 2.19
C CYS A 35 -1.24 39.23 2.49
N GLU A 36 -1.05 40.07 1.47
CA GLU A 36 -1.16 41.52 1.58
C GLU A 36 -2.57 41.93 2.00
N SER A 37 -3.60 41.41 1.31
CA SER A 37 -5.00 41.69 1.68
C SER A 37 -5.36 41.20 3.09
N PHE A 38 -4.85 40.03 3.48
CA PHE A 38 -5.12 39.48 4.80
C PHE A 38 -4.42 40.29 5.89
N TYR A 39 -3.21 40.78 5.65
CA TYR A 39 -2.49 41.65 6.57
C TYR A 39 -3.13 43.03 6.67
N SER A 40 -3.45 43.66 5.53
CA SER A 40 -4.01 45.02 5.47
C SER A 40 -5.39 45.13 6.12
N THR A 41 -6.14 44.03 6.17
CA THR A 41 -7.44 43.94 6.86
C THR A 41 -7.32 43.53 8.33
N SER A 42 -6.11 43.59 8.90
CA SER A 42 -5.82 43.16 10.28
C SER A 42 -6.26 41.72 10.55
N TYR A 43 -5.97 40.83 9.60
CA TYR A 43 -6.31 39.40 9.64
C TYR A 43 -7.82 39.14 9.71
N ASN A 44 -8.63 39.91 8.98
CA ASN A 44 -10.07 39.67 8.90
C ASN A 44 -10.37 38.35 8.17
N PHE A 45 -10.94 37.39 8.87
CA PHE A 45 -11.27 36.06 8.33
C PHE A 45 -12.48 36.04 7.39
N GLU A 46 -13.31 37.09 7.38
CA GLU A 46 -14.50 37.20 6.53
C GLU A 46 -14.16 37.37 5.04
N ILE A 47 -12.99 37.96 4.74
CA ILE A 47 -12.52 38.11 3.35
C ILE A 47 -12.33 36.75 2.65
N ILE A 48 -12.03 35.71 3.44
CA ILE A 48 -11.89 34.34 2.92
C ILE A 48 -13.27 33.69 2.79
N GLN A 49 -14.18 33.95 3.74
CA GLN A 49 -15.52 33.37 3.71
C GLN A 49 -16.34 33.85 2.52
N SER A 50 -16.29 35.15 2.25
CA SER A 50 -16.97 35.78 1.11
C SER A 50 -16.48 35.25 -0.25
N GLU A 51 -15.24 34.78 -0.32
CA GLU A 51 -14.61 34.39 -1.59
C GLU A 51 -14.50 32.88 -1.82
N ILE A 52 -14.76 32.05 -0.80
CA ILE A 52 -14.69 30.59 -0.97
C ILE A 52 -15.62 30.10 -2.08
N ASP A 53 -16.85 30.61 -2.18
CA ASP A 53 -17.81 30.17 -3.21
C ASP A 53 -17.39 30.61 -4.62
N ASN A 54 -16.88 31.84 -4.76
CA ASN A 54 -16.31 32.34 -6.01
C ASN A 54 -15.10 31.51 -6.46
N PHE A 55 -14.28 31.06 -5.51
CA PHE A 55 -13.18 30.16 -5.80
C PHE A 55 -13.66 28.78 -6.27
N ILE A 56 -14.81 28.28 -5.78
CA ILE A 56 -15.38 27.05 -6.33
C ILE A 56 -15.76 27.25 -7.80
N ILE A 57 -16.41 28.37 -8.13
CA ILE A 57 -16.79 28.71 -9.51
C ILE A 57 -15.55 28.84 -10.40
N TYR A 58 -14.49 29.50 -9.91
CA TYR A 58 -13.20 29.59 -10.60
C TYR A 58 -12.63 28.20 -10.91
N LEU A 59 -12.65 27.27 -9.96
CA LEU A 59 -12.18 25.90 -10.17
C LEU A 59 -13.06 25.12 -11.16
N GLU A 60 -14.36 25.38 -11.18
CA GLU A 60 -15.31 24.79 -12.13
C GLU A 60 -15.11 25.33 -13.54
N ASN A 61 -14.77 26.61 -13.68
CA ASN A 61 -14.56 27.29 -14.97
C ASN A 61 -13.09 27.23 -15.43
N ASN A 62 -12.43 26.09 -15.26
CA ASN A 62 -11.05 25.88 -15.71
C ASN A 62 -10.02 26.91 -15.21
N LYS A 63 -10.26 27.51 -14.03
CA LYS A 63 -9.41 28.55 -13.42
C LYS A 63 -9.42 29.86 -14.22
N LYS A 64 -10.60 30.30 -14.67
CA LYS A 64 -10.83 31.61 -15.27
C LYS A 64 -11.84 32.39 -14.42
N ILE A 65 -11.54 33.66 -14.18
CA ILE A 65 -12.49 34.57 -13.50
C ILE A 65 -13.52 35.04 -14.52
N GLU A 66 -14.79 34.85 -14.19
CA GLU A 66 -15.92 35.47 -14.89
C GLU A 66 -16.88 36.04 -13.87
N SER A 67 -17.24 37.31 -14.04
CA SER A 67 -18.04 38.10 -13.07
C SER A 67 -19.54 37.79 -13.10
N ASN A 68 -20.03 37.08 -14.11
CA ASN A 68 -21.46 36.89 -14.36
C ASN A 68 -21.94 35.44 -14.20
N LEU A 69 -21.14 34.57 -13.57
CA LEU A 69 -21.49 33.17 -13.42
C LEU A 69 -22.29 32.94 -12.14
N ILE A 70 -23.58 32.60 -12.31
CA ILE A 70 -24.39 32.05 -11.24
C ILE A 70 -24.24 30.53 -11.26
N ARG A 71 -23.83 29.95 -10.14
CA ARG A 71 -23.78 28.50 -9.99
C ARG A 71 -25.18 27.94 -9.84
N LEU A 72 -25.78 27.51 -10.94
CA LEU A 72 -27.12 26.92 -10.95
C LEU A 72 -27.10 25.40 -10.67
N ARG A 73 -26.11 24.68 -11.22
CA ARG A 73 -25.93 23.22 -11.07
C ARG A 73 -24.46 22.82 -11.21
N ASN A 74 -24.17 21.54 -11.01
CA ASN A 74 -22.84 20.99 -11.26
C ASN A 74 -22.58 20.86 -12.76
N ALA A 75 -21.43 21.32 -13.23
CA ALA A 75 -21.02 21.22 -14.63
C ALA A 75 -20.66 19.78 -15.03
N GLU A 76 -21.20 19.29 -16.16
CA GLU A 76 -21.07 17.89 -16.59
C GLU A 76 -19.63 17.45 -16.86
N HIS A 77 -18.78 18.37 -17.35
CA HIS A 77 -17.38 18.08 -17.69
C HIS A 77 -16.40 18.33 -16.53
N THR A 78 -16.89 18.76 -15.37
CA THR A 78 -16.02 19.12 -14.24
C THR A 78 -15.75 17.94 -13.32
N ASN A 79 -14.47 17.72 -12.98
CA ASN A 79 -14.10 16.70 -11.99
C ASN A 79 -14.28 17.23 -10.56
N TYR A 80 -15.52 17.12 -10.08
CA TYR A 80 -15.92 17.50 -8.73
C TYR A 80 -15.18 16.77 -7.59
N THR A 81 -14.60 15.59 -7.86
CA THR A 81 -13.72 14.93 -6.89
C THR A 81 -12.45 15.74 -6.66
N THR A 82 -11.85 16.23 -7.75
CA THR A 82 -10.67 17.10 -7.72
C THR A 82 -10.99 18.46 -7.12
N VAL A 83 -12.07 19.11 -7.56
CA VAL A 83 -12.54 20.39 -6.99
C VAL A 83 -12.74 20.26 -5.48
N GLY A 84 -13.47 19.22 -5.04
CA GLY A 84 -13.69 18.99 -3.62
C GLY A 84 -12.42 18.69 -2.84
N HIS A 85 -11.39 18.09 -3.46
CA HIS A 85 -10.08 17.93 -2.82
C HIS A 85 -9.37 19.28 -2.64
N ARG A 86 -9.36 20.13 -3.68
CA ARG A 86 -8.75 21.47 -3.62
C ARG A 86 -9.38 22.34 -2.54
N ILE A 87 -10.72 22.37 -2.45
CA ILE A 87 -11.40 23.15 -1.41
C ILE A 87 -11.09 22.59 -0.02
N ARG A 88 -11.01 21.26 0.15
CA ARG A 88 -10.57 20.66 1.43
C ARG A 88 -9.16 21.12 1.82
N SER A 89 -8.24 21.23 0.88
CA SER A 89 -6.89 21.78 1.12
C SER A 89 -6.94 23.25 1.54
N ILE A 90 -7.78 24.07 0.92
CA ILE A 90 -8.00 25.46 1.35
C ILE A 90 -8.60 25.54 2.75
N LEU A 91 -9.60 24.72 3.08
CA LEU A 91 -10.17 24.70 4.43
C LEU A 91 -9.16 24.27 5.50
N LYS A 92 -8.21 23.37 5.18
CA LYS A 92 -7.08 23.04 6.08
C LYS A 92 -6.15 24.25 6.28
N PHE A 93 -5.90 25.03 5.21
CA PHE A 93 -5.09 26.24 5.30
C PHE A 93 -5.81 27.34 6.08
N TYR A 94 -7.11 27.52 5.85
CA TYR A 94 -7.95 28.44 6.62
C TYR A 94 -7.95 28.10 8.10
N SER A 95 -8.11 26.81 8.46
CA SER A 95 -7.97 26.35 9.84
C SER A 95 -6.60 26.69 10.44
N PHE A 96 -5.53 26.60 9.66
CA PHE A 96 -4.21 27.01 10.11
C PHE A 96 -4.12 28.53 10.33
N LEU A 97 -4.67 29.35 9.45
CA LEU A 97 -4.69 30.80 9.65
C LEU A 97 -5.46 31.17 10.93
N ILE A 98 -6.56 30.48 11.21
CA ILE A 98 -7.33 30.68 12.45
C ILE A 98 -6.48 30.35 13.68
N ASP A 99 -5.73 29.25 13.64
CA ASP A 99 -4.89 28.83 14.76
C ASP A 99 -3.73 29.79 15.02
N GLU A 100 -3.14 30.38 13.96
CA GLU A 100 -1.98 31.28 14.08
C GLU A 100 -2.36 32.75 14.30
N TYR A 101 -3.39 33.26 13.61
CA TYR A 101 -3.70 34.70 13.56
C TYR A 101 -4.96 35.11 14.33
N LEU A 102 -5.72 34.16 14.88
CA LEU A 102 -6.82 34.44 15.82
C LEU A 102 -6.40 34.07 17.24
N THR A 103 -5.46 34.84 17.78
CA THR A 103 -4.91 34.73 19.13
C THR A 103 -4.93 36.10 19.82
N ILE A 104 -4.80 36.13 21.14
CA ILE A 104 -4.73 37.40 21.89
C ILE A 104 -3.53 38.25 21.41
N GLN A 105 -2.43 37.60 21.02
CA GLN A 105 -1.21 38.28 20.58
C GLN A 105 -1.41 38.99 19.24
N SER A 106 -2.12 38.34 18.30
CA SER A 106 -2.36 38.87 16.97
C SER A 106 -3.61 39.76 16.88
N GLN A 107 -4.51 39.67 17.88
CA GLN A 107 -5.77 40.42 17.97
C GLN A 107 -5.93 40.99 19.40
N PRO A 108 -5.07 41.94 19.82
CA PRO A 108 -5.05 42.45 21.19
C PRO A 108 -6.33 43.18 21.59
N GLN A 109 -7.11 43.64 20.62
CA GLN A 109 -8.39 44.30 20.82
C GLN A 109 -9.54 43.34 21.19
N LEU A 110 -9.33 42.04 21.10
CA LEU A 110 -10.35 41.02 21.40
C LEU A 110 -10.04 40.29 22.71
N SER A 111 -11.08 40.08 23.52
CA SER A 111 -10.98 39.22 24.71
C SER A 111 -10.89 37.74 24.35
N LEU A 112 -10.40 36.92 25.27
CA LEU A 112 -10.34 35.46 25.11
C LEU A 112 -11.71 34.85 24.79
N LYS A 113 -12.78 35.35 25.43
CA LYS A 113 -14.16 34.88 25.21
C LYS A 113 -14.65 35.22 23.80
N GLU A 114 -14.33 36.41 23.30
CA GLU A 114 -14.68 36.82 21.94
C GLU A 114 -13.92 36.00 20.89
N ILE A 115 -12.62 35.79 21.10
CA ILE A 115 -11.80 34.92 20.24
C ILE A 115 -12.38 33.51 20.16
N GLN A 116 -12.78 32.92 21.30
CA GLN A 116 -13.40 31.60 21.34
C GLN A 116 -14.72 31.57 20.56
N LYS A 117 -15.59 32.57 20.78
CA LYS A 117 -16.87 32.72 20.06
C LYS A 117 -16.68 32.84 18.55
N ILE A 118 -15.69 33.63 18.11
CA ILE A 118 -15.34 33.75 16.69
C ILE A 118 -14.88 32.39 16.17
N LYS A 119 -13.94 31.70 16.84
CA LYS A 119 -13.47 30.37 16.43
C LYS A 119 -14.61 29.36 16.28
N GLU A 120 -15.56 29.35 17.20
CA GLU A 120 -16.76 28.50 17.10
C GLU A 120 -17.58 28.81 15.84
N ASN A 121 -17.81 30.08 15.53
CA ASN A 121 -18.54 30.48 14.33
C ASN A 121 -17.79 30.10 13.04
N LEU A 122 -16.47 30.33 12.98
CA LEU A 122 -15.64 29.91 11.85
C LEU A 122 -15.65 28.38 11.67
N ASN A 123 -15.62 27.62 12.78
CA ASN A 123 -15.72 26.16 12.75
C ASN A 123 -17.09 25.66 12.26
N LYS A 124 -18.18 26.32 12.65
CA LYS A 124 -19.53 26.04 12.12
C LYS A 124 -19.57 26.27 10.60
N TYR A 125 -19.07 27.42 10.14
CA TYR A 125 -18.95 27.73 8.71
C TYR A 125 -18.15 26.67 7.94
N MET A 126 -16.96 26.30 8.43
CA MET A 126 -16.14 25.25 7.82
C MET A 126 -16.86 23.90 7.76
N THR A 127 -17.64 23.57 8.78
CA THR A 127 -18.42 22.32 8.84
C THR A 127 -19.53 22.33 7.78
N ILE A 128 -20.21 23.46 7.59
CA ILE A 128 -21.22 23.63 6.52
C ILE A 128 -20.57 23.46 5.15
N LYS A 129 -19.45 24.15 4.88
CA LYS A 129 -18.73 24.01 3.60
C LYS A 129 -18.25 22.58 3.36
N LYS A 130 -17.73 21.88 4.38
CA LYS A 130 -17.38 20.45 4.29
C LYS A 130 -18.58 19.57 3.89
N LYS A 131 -19.78 19.84 4.43
CA LYS A 131 -21.00 19.10 4.05
C LYS A 131 -21.36 19.33 2.57
N ILE A 132 -21.29 20.57 2.09
CA ILE A 132 -21.53 20.91 0.67
C ILE A 132 -20.53 20.16 -0.23
N ILE A 133 -19.24 20.20 0.09
CA ILE A 133 -18.19 19.51 -0.66
C ILE A 133 -18.38 17.98 -0.63
N ASN A 134 -18.85 17.42 0.48
CA ASN A 134 -19.17 16.00 0.56
C ASN A 134 -20.37 15.62 -0.33
N ASN A 135 -21.23 16.56 -0.71
CA ASN A 135 -22.29 16.32 -1.67
C ASN A 135 -21.80 16.36 -3.13
N PHE A 136 -20.64 16.96 -3.42
CA PHE A 136 -20.02 16.89 -4.75
C PHE A 136 -19.72 15.44 -5.16
N SER A 137 -19.33 14.59 -4.20
CA SER A 137 -19.09 13.16 -4.45
C SER A 137 -20.37 12.33 -4.56
N LYS A 138 -21.51 12.82 -4.06
CA LYS A 138 -22.83 12.17 -4.16
C LYS A 138 -23.58 12.57 -5.43
N SER A 139 -23.55 13.85 -5.79
CA SER A 139 -24.16 14.37 -7.03
C SER A 139 -23.47 13.87 -8.29
N ASN A 140 -22.15 13.62 -8.25
CA ASN A 140 -21.46 12.86 -9.31
C ASN A 140 -21.95 11.42 -9.46
N LYS A 141 -22.54 10.82 -8.42
CA LYS A 141 -23.16 9.49 -8.52
C LYS A 141 -24.57 9.53 -9.09
N THR A 142 -25.24 10.68 -9.08
CA THR A 142 -26.64 10.81 -9.52
C THR A 142 -26.79 11.55 -10.85
N ILE A 143 -25.83 12.40 -11.23
CA ILE A 143 -25.85 13.15 -12.52
C ILE A 143 -24.98 12.45 -13.58
N LYS A 144 -24.02 11.60 -13.18
CA LYS A 144 -23.31 10.65 -14.05
C LYS A 144 -23.60 9.20 -13.64
N SER A 145 -24.88 8.87 -13.49
CA SER A 145 -25.32 7.49 -13.56
C SER A 145 -26.20 7.26 -14.78
N GLU A 146 -25.68 7.57 -15.98
CA GLU A 146 -25.49 6.40 -16.84
C GLU A 146 -24.63 5.47 -16.00
N ILE A 147 -25.25 4.42 -15.45
CA ILE A 147 -24.56 3.44 -14.62
C ILE A 147 -23.24 3.16 -15.31
N ASN A 148 -22.12 3.55 -14.70
CA ASN A 148 -20.83 3.34 -15.34
C ASN A 148 -20.58 1.83 -15.24
N TYR A 149 -21.14 1.11 -16.21
CA TYR A 149 -21.12 -0.34 -16.33
C TYR A 149 -19.71 -0.84 -16.57
N SER A 150 -18.73 0.05 -16.84
CA SER A 150 -17.35 -0.34 -17.04
C SER A 150 -16.86 -1.13 -15.81
N PHE A 151 -16.81 -2.45 -15.97
CA PHE A 151 -16.29 -3.37 -15.01
C PHE A 151 -14.82 -2.98 -14.77
N LYS A 152 -14.39 -2.97 -13.51
CA LYS A 152 -13.01 -2.50 -13.18
C LYS A 152 -11.98 -3.62 -13.31
N SER A 153 -12.37 -4.76 -13.84
CA SER A 153 -11.60 -5.99 -13.96
C SER A 153 -11.85 -6.63 -15.32
N MET A 154 -10.92 -7.45 -15.77
CA MET A 154 -11.07 -8.24 -16.98
C MET A 154 -11.89 -9.50 -16.73
N ASN A 155 -12.71 -9.89 -17.70
CA ASN A 155 -13.31 -11.22 -17.77
C ASN A 155 -12.30 -12.25 -18.34
N ASP A 156 -12.69 -13.52 -18.40
CA ASP A 156 -11.79 -14.61 -18.86
C ASP A 156 -11.37 -14.46 -20.33
N GLU A 157 -12.25 -13.91 -21.18
CA GLU A 157 -11.97 -13.68 -22.59
C GLU A 157 -10.90 -12.59 -22.77
N MET A 158 -11.06 -11.46 -22.08
CA MET A 158 -10.07 -10.39 -22.04
C MET A 158 -8.72 -10.88 -21.52
N ILE A 159 -8.70 -11.74 -20.49
CA ILE A 159 -7.45 -12.32 -19.97
C ILE A 159 -6.78 -13.19 -21.04
N LYS A 160 -7.54 -14.03 -21.75
CA LYS A 160 -7.01 -14.84 -22.87
C LYS A 160 -6.48 -13.96 -23.99
N GLY A 161 -7.25 -12.96 -24.42
CA GLY A 161 -6.85 -11.98 -25.44
C GLY A 161 -5.59 -11.21 -25.04
N LEU A 162 -5.50 -10.79 -23.78
CA LEU A 162 -4.31 -10.14 -23.24
C LEU A 162 -3.09 -11.04 -23.37
N TYR A 163 -3.17 -12.31 -22.98
CA TYR A 163 -2.06 -13.26 -23.10
C TYR A 163 -1.66 -13.54 -24.55
N LEU A 164 -2.61 -13.56 -25.50
CA LEU A 164 -2.30 -13.65 -26.92
C LEU A 164 -1.45 -12.47 -27.38
N ILE A 165 -1.74 -11.26 -26.90
CA ILE A 165 -1.00 -10.04 -27.26
C ILE A 165 0.37 -9.98 -26.58
N ILE A 166 0.44 -10.18 -25.26
CA ILE A 166 1.67 -9.93 -24.50
C ILE A 166 2.70 -11.06 -24.60
N SER A 167 2.30 -12.24 -25.12
CA SER A 167 3.20 -13.38 -25.27
C SER A 167 4.42 -13.01 -26.12
N PRO A 168 5.66 -13.29 -25.68
CA PRO A 168 6.84 -13.06 -26.49
C PRO A 168 6.87 -13.96 -27.72
N SER A 169 7.45 -13.45 -28.81
CA SER A 169 7.75 -14.24 -30.01
C SER A 169 8.81 -15.28 -29.69
N ASN A 170 8.62 -16.51 -30.14
CA ASN A 170 9.62 -17.57 -29.99
C ASN A 170 10.41 -17.75 -31.31
N SER A 171 11.28 -18.75 -31.38
CA SER A 171 12.10 -19.01 -32.58
C SER A 171 11.27 -19.53 -33.76
N SER A 172 10.18 -20.27 -33.51
CA SER A 172 9.37 -20.92 -34.53
C SER A 172 8.11 -20.16 -34.93
N LYS A 173 7.65 -19.20 -34.12
CA LYS A 173 6.41 -18.44 -34.30
C LYS A 173 6.59 -17.00 -33.82
N ILE A 174 6.44 -16.07 -34.76
CA ILE A 174 6.42 -14.63 -34.49
C ILE A 174 5.01 -14.25 -34.01
N ASN A 175 4.93 -13.51 -32.91
CA ASN A 175 3.67 -12.97 -32.43
C ASN A 175 3.41 -11.59 -33.04
N THR A 176 2.60 -11.54 -34.09
CA THR A 176 2.23 -10.31 -34.80
C THR A 176 1.28 -9.41 -34.01
N LEU A 177 0.60 -9.95 -32.98
CA LEU A 177 -0.28 -9.18 -32.10
C LEU A 177 0.49 -8.38 -31.04
N ASN A 178 1.74 -8.76 -30.76
CA ASN A 178 2.54 -8.07 -29.75
C ASN A 178 3.04 -6.71 -30.29
N PRO A 179 2.68 -5.58 -29.66
CA PRO A 179 3.02 -4.25 -30.18
C PRO A 179 4.51 -3.91 -30.09
N PHE A 180 5.31 -4.73 -29.41
CA PHE A 180 6.74 -4.49 -29.22
C PHE A 180 7.58 -5.34 -30.18
N LYS A 181 8.48 -4.71 -30.96
CA LYS A 181 9.28 -5.43 -31.98
C LYS A 181 10.39 -6.33 -31.42
N SER A 182 11.08 -5.89 -30.36
CA SER A 182 12.23 -6.61 -29.81
C SER A 182 11.80 -7.73 -28.86
N LYS A 183 12.28 -8.96 -29.07
CA LYS A 183 12.03 -10.12 -28.20
C LYS A 183 12.38 -9.85 -26.73
N ASN A 184 13.48 -9.13 -26.49
CA ASN A 184 13.90 -8.77 -25.12
C ASN A 184 12.92 -7.80 -24.46
N VAL A 185 12.43 -6.81 -25.22
CA VAL A 185 11.39 -5.88 -24.74
C VAL A 185 10.07 -6.61 -24.53
N GLN A 186 9.69 -7.54 -25.42
CA GLN A 186 8.51 -8.37 -25.28
C GLN A 186 8.54 -9.16 -23.97
N LEU A 187 9.65 -9.86 -23.67
CA LEU A 187 9.77 -10.63 -22.42
C LEU A 187 9.72 -9.74 -21.17
N ARG A 188 10.40 -8.60 -21.18
CA ARG A 188 10.33 -7.62 -20.08
C ARG A 188 8.89 -7.15 -19.84
N ASN A 189 8.21 -6.75 -20.92
CA ASN A 189 6.85 -6.20 -20.82
C ASN A 189 5.82 -7.29 -20.47
N PHE A 190 6.01 -8.52 -20.95
CA PHE A 190 5.26 -9.70 -20.52
C PHE A 190 5.38 -9.87 -19.00
N LEU A 191 6.59 -9.88 -18.44
CA LEU A 191 6.82 -10.03 -17.00
C LEU A 191 6.17 -8.90 -16.20
N ILE A 192 6.24 -7.65 -16.68
CA ILE A 192 5.59 -6.50 -16.04
C ILE A 192 4.08 -6.75 -15.90
N ILE A 193 3.39 -7.06 -16.99
CA ILE A 193 1.93 -7.23 -16.98
C ILE A 193 1.55 -8.51 -16.24
N HIS A 194 2.27 -9.61 -16.47
CA HIS A 194 2.06 -10.90 -15.83
C HIS A 194 2.18 -10.80 -14.30
N LEU A 195 3.18 -10.09 -13.80
CA LEU A 195 3.36 -9.88 -12.36
C LEU A 195 2.23 -9.05 -11.76
N MET A 196 1.79 -8.01 -12.45
CA MET A 196 0.67 -7.18 -11.99
C MET A 196 -0.66 -7.94 -11.97
N LEU A 197 -0.91 -8.78 -12.98
CA LEU A 197 -2.14 -9.55 -13.12
C LEU A 197 -2.20 -10.77 -12.20
N ASN A 198 -1.14 -11.56 -12.07
CA ASN A 198 -1.19 -12.84 -11.32
C ASN A 198 -0.82 -12.71 -9.85
N TYR A 199 -0.09 -11.66 -9.50
CA TYR A 199 0.37 -11.43 -8.13
C TYR A 199 -0.21 -10.14 -7.53
N GLY A 200 -1.09 -9.45 -8.27
CA GLY A 200 -1.82 -8.30 -7.81
C GLY A 200 -0.93 -7.16 -7.35
N LEU A 201 0.21 -6.94 -8.03
CA LEU A 201 1.13 -5.86 -7.68
C LEU A 201 0.51 -4.49 -7.98
N ARG A 202 0.79 -3.49 -7.14
CA ARG A 202 0.60 -2.09 -7.53
C ARG A 202 1.74 -1.67 -8.44
N ILE A 203 1.50 -0.71 -9.32
CA ILE A 203 2.55 -0.12 -10.17
C ILE A 203 3.76 0.39 -9.35
N GLY A 204 3.51 1.04 -8.21
CA GLY A 204 4.59 1.47 -7.32
C GLY A 204 5.37 0.32 -6.68
N GLU A 205 4.74 -0.83 -6.44
CA GLU A 205 5.42 -2.03 -5.91
C GLU A 205 6.24 -2.73 -6.99
N LEU A 206 5.70 -2.84 -8.20
CA LEU A 206 6.41 -3.35 -9.37
C LEU A 206 7.69 -2.54 -9.61
N MET A 207 7.60 -1.22 -9.54
CA MET A 207 8.71 -0.29 -9.74
C MET A 207 9.78 -0.36 -8.63
N LEU A 208 9.47 -0.97 -7.48
CA LEU A 208 10.39 -1.17 -6.36
C LEU A 208 11.11 -2.52 -6.40
N LEU A 209 10.69 -3.44 -7.28
CA LEU A 209 11.31 -4.75 -7.38
C LEU A 209 12.77 -4.62 -7.80
N THR A 210 13.63 -5.37 -7.13
CA THR A 210 15.04 -5.54 -7.50
C THR A 210 15.31 -6.98 -7.90
N THR A 211 16.48 -7.27 -8.45
CA THR A 211 16.97 -8.65 -8.65
C THR A 211 16.96 -9.44 -7.33
N ASN A 212 17.22 -8.75 -6.21
CA ASN A 212 17.18 -9.30 -4.86
C ASN A 212 15.76 -9.57 -4.32
N SER A 213 14.71 -9.04 -4.93
CA SER A 213 13.33 -9.32 -4.55
C SER A 213 12.92 -10.76 -4.84
N ILE A 214 13.64 -11.48 -5.71
CA ILE A 214 13.29 -12.83 -6.16
C ILE A 214 14.15 -13.84 -5.40
N LYS A 215 13.53 -14.66 -4.54
CA LYS A 215 14.24 -15.62 -3.68
C LYS A 215 13.74 -17.05 -3.90
N LYS A 216 14.68 -17.98 -3.83
CA LYS A 216 14.41 -19.43 -3.70
C LYS A 216 14.76 -19.84 -2.27
N SER A 217 13.89 -20.63 -1.64
CA SER A 217 14.15 -21.18 -0.32
C SER A 217 15.28 -22.21 -0.35
N ILE A 218 16.09 -22.25 0.71
CA ILE A 218 17.20 -23.19 0.88
C ILE A 218 16.66 -24.58 1.25
N GLN A 219 15.61 -24.63 2.07
CA GLN A 219 15.10 -25.86 2.68
C GLN A 219 14.04 -26.57 1.83
N ASN A 220 13.36 -25.86 0.92
CA ASN A 220 12.26 -26.41 0.14
C ASN A 220 12.15 -25.75 -1.24
N ARG A 221 11.33 -26.33 -2.12
CA ARG A 221 11.08 -25.83 -3.48
C ARG A 221 10.10 -24.65 -3.52
N ASN A 222 10.17 -23.76 -2.54
CA ASN A 222 9.35 -22.54 -2.51
C ASN A 222 10.12 -21.36 -3.13
N PHE A 223 9.39 -20.57 -3.91
CA PHE A 223 9.88 -19.37 -4.57
C PHE A 223 9.07 -18.18 -4.07
N SER A 224 9.74 -17.06 -3.86
CA SER A 224 9.17 -15.90 -3.18
C SER A 224 9.53 -14.60 -3.89
N LEU A 225 8.56 -13.70 -3.93
CA LEU A 225 8.69 -12.32 -4.36
C LEU A 225 8.54 -11.40 -3.15
N ILE A 226 9.61 -10.69 -2.80
CA ILE A 226 9.68 -9.78 -1.65
C ILE A 226 9.31 -8.37 -2.11
N ILE A 227 8.23 -7.84 -1.55
CA ILE A 227 7.77 -6.47 -1.77
C ILE A 227 8.26 -5.62 -0.61
N THR A 228 9.24 -4.75 -0.88
CA THR A 228 9.84 -3.82 0.08
C THR A 228 10.24 -2.53 -0.63
N ASN A 229 10.65 -1.50 0.12
CA ASN A 229 11.36 -0.37 -0.48
C ASN A 229 12.75 -0.82 -0.97
N THR A 230 13.26 -0.10 -1.95
CA THR A 230 14.63 -0.26 -2.45
C THR A 230 15.46 0.93 -2.00
N ASP A 231 16.69 0.63 -1.58
CA ASP A 231 17.74 1.62 -1.27
C ASP A 231 18.78 1.65 -2.40
N ASP A 232 18.41 1.27 -3.62
CA ASP A 232 19.29 1.28 -4.79
C ASP A 232 19.78 2.70 -5.10
N GLU A 233 21.09 2.92 -4.95
CA GLU A 233 21.75 4.20 -5.17
C GLU A 233 21.75 4.62 -6.64
N PHE A 234 21.64 3.67 -7.57
CA PHE A 234 21.55 3.91 -9.01
C PHE A 234 20.12 4.21 -9.49
N ASP A 235 19.15 4.34 -8.58
CA ASP A 235 17.80 4.80 -8.92
C ASP A 235 17.81 6.29 -9.29
N ASP A 236 17.84 6.56 -10.60
CA ASP A 236 17.88 7.88 -11.23
C ASP A 236 16.50 8.55 -11.39
N ARG A 237 15.42 7.92 -10.91
CA ARG A 237 14.06 8.45 -11.10
C ARG A 237 13.85 9.71 -10.25
N SER A 238 13.45 10.80 -10.91
CA SER A 238 13.07 12.06 -10.23
C SER A 238 11.95 11.90 -9.21
N LYS A 239 11.02 10.96 -9.46
CA LYS A 239 9.94 10.58 -8.53
C LYS A 239 10.10 9.12 -8.12
N LYS A 240 10.93 8.88 -7.10
CA LYS A 240 11.15 7.53 -6.56
C LYS A 240 9.86 6.96 -5.98
N PRO A 241 9.45 5.74 -6.37
CA PRO A 241 8.32 5.07 -5.76
C PRO A 241 8.64 4.77 -4.29
N LYS A 242 7.61 4.75 -3.45
CA LYS A 242 7.71 4.28 -2.08
C LYS A 242 6.50 3.42 -1.76
N ILE A 243 6.71 2.43 -0.91
CA ILE A 243 5.63 1.68 -0.31
C ILE A 243 4.67 2.65 0.38
N LYS A 244 3.38 2.55 0.03
CA LYS A 244 2.34 3.47 0.49
C LYS A 244 2.05 3.34 2.00
N ASN A 245 2.14 2.13 2.55
CA ASN A 245 1.88 1.84 3.96
C ASN A 245 2.61 0.57 4.44
N GLU A 246 2.77 0.40 5.74
CA GLU A 246 3.46 -0.76 6.35
C GLU A 246 2.88 -2.12 5.90
N TYR A 247 1.59 -2.17 5.59
CA TYR A 247 0.95 -3.40 5.11
C TYR A 247 1.28 -3.78 3.67
N SER A 248 1.94 -2.91 2.91
CA SER A 248 2.38 -3.24 1.57
C SER A 248 3.72 -3.98 1.56
N TYR A 249 4.47 -3.96 2.68
CA TYR A 249 5.61 -4.86 2.88
C TYR A 249 5.08 -6.28 3.04
N ARG A 250 5.46 -7.18 2.14
CA ARG A 250 4.99 -8.57 2.15
C ARG A 250 5.85 -9.48 1.31
N VAL A 251 5.72 -10.78 1.56
CA VAL A 251 6.28 -11.83 0.72
C VAL A 251 5.13 -12.53 -0.02
N ILE A 252 5.26 -12.66 -1.33
CA ILE A 252 4.29 -13.34 -2.20
C ILE A 252 4.92 -14.63 -2.70
N LYS A 253 4.22 -15.76 -2.59
CA LYS A 253 4.68 -17.02 -3.17
C LYS A 253 4.61 -16.96 -4.69
N LEU A 254 5.72 -17.24 -5.37
CA LEU A 254 5.81 -17.37 -6.82
C LEU A 254 5.56 -18.81 -7.25
N GLN A 255 4.96 -18.98 -8.43
CA GLN A 255 4.99 -20.27 -9.13
C GLN A 255 6.40 -20.55 -9.65
N GLU A 256 6.79 -21.83 -9.71
CA GLU A 256 8.12 -22.22 -10.18
C GLU A 256 8.39 -21.77 -11.63
N ARG A 257 7.38 -21.90 -12.51
CA ARG A 257 7.47 -21.43 -13.90
C ARG A 257 7.81 -19.94 -13.98
N ASP A 258 7.18 -19.12 -13.16
CA ASP A 258 7.34 -17.67 -13.20
C ASP A 258 8.69 -17.28 -12.62
N TYR A 259 9.12 -17.93 -11.54
CA TYR A 259 10.47 -17.79 -11.02
C TYR A 259 11.52 -18.06 -12.11
N ARG A 260 11.40 -19.18 -12.85
CA ARG A 260 12.33 -19.53 -13.93
C ARG A 260 12.37 -18.48 -15.04
N ILE A 261 11.21 -17.99 -15.50
CA ILE A 261 11.14 -16.96 -16.54
C ILE A 261 11.77 -15.64 -16.06
N ILE A 262 11.54 -15.26 -14.80
CA ILE A 262 12.17 -14.07 -14.21
C ILE A 262 13.69 -14.24 -14.13
N GLN A 263 14.19 -15.43 -13.75
CA GLN A 263 15.62 -15.70 -13.72
C GLN A 263 16.26 -15.62 -15.12
N ILE A 264 15.58 -16.14 -16.16
CA ILE A 264 16.04 -15.99 -17.56
C ILE A 264 16.15 -14.51 -17.93
N TYR A 265 15.14 -13.70 -17.60
CA TYR A 265 15.19 -12.26 -17.86
C TYR A 265 16.36 -11.58 -17.12
N ILE A 266 16.58 -11.91 -15.85
CA ILE A 266 17.69 -11.35 -15.06
C ILE A 266 19.05 -11.73 -15.66
N ASN A 267 19.24 -13.00 -16.00
CA ASN A 267 20.56 -13.54 -16.38
C ASN A 267 20.90 -13.34 -17.87
N GLU A 268 19.90 -13.31 -18.76
CA GLU A 268 20.15 -13.25 -20.20
C GLU A 268 19.93 -11.86 -20.79
N ILE A 269 18.97 -11.09 -20.26
CA ILE A 269 18.58 -9.80 -20.83
C ILE A 269 19.11 -8.63 -20.00
N ARG A 270 19.03 -8.73 -18.67
CA ARG A 270 19.36 -7.63 -17.75
C ARG A 270 20.83 -7.61 -17.30
N LYS A 271 21.61 -8.63 -17.67
CA LYS A 271 22.91 -8.98 -17.05
C LYS A 271 23.94 -7.85 -16.92
N GLU A 272 23.96 -6.88 -17.85
CA GLU A 272 24.99 -5.83 -17.91
C GLU A 272 24.59 -4.51 -17.22
N ILE A 273 23.52 -4.52 -16.41
CA ILE A 273 22.96 -3.31 -15.79
C ILE A 273 23.36 -3.21 -14.32
N SER A 274 24.12 -2.16 -13.97
CA SER A 274 24.70 -1.93 -12.62
C SER A 274 23.67 -1.71 -11.52
N SER A 275 22.55 -1.04 -11.81
CA SER A 275 21.44 -0.92 -10.85
C SER A 275 20.98 -2.32 -10.40
N GLN A 276 20.31 -2.44 -9.26
CA GLN A 276 19.61 -3.65 -8.84
C GLN A 276 18.13 -3.66 -9.23
N ILE A 277 17.56 -2.53 -9.67
CA ILE A 277 16.16 -2.42 -10.07
C ILE A 277 15.83 -3.44 -11.17
N LEU A 278 14.77 -4.21 -10.98
CA LEU A 278 14.42 -5.34 -11.84
C LEU A 278 14.04 -4.89 -13.26
N PHE A 279 13.20 -3.86 -13.36
CA PHE A 279 12.69 -3.37 -14.65
C PHE A 279 13.28 -2.01 -15.01
N THR A 280 14.12 -2.04 -16.05
CA THR A 280 14.85 -0.88 -16.56
C THR A 280 14.59 -0.69 -18.06
N SER A 281 15.06 0.44 -18.59
CA SER A 281 15.31 0.57 -20.03
C SER A 281 16.29 -0.52 -20.46
N LEU A 282 16.07 -1.10 -21.63
CA LEU A 282 17.02 -2.03 -22.27
C LEU A 282 18.00 -1.31 -23.20
N LYS A 283 18.02 0.02 -23.14
CA LYS A 283 18.96 0.90 -23.85
C LYS A 283 19.71 1.76 -22.85
N PRO A 284 20.99 2.10 -23.11
CA PRO A 284 21.73 3.07 -22.32
C PRO A 284 20.93 4.37 -22.13
N PRO A 285 20.95 4.97 -20.93
CA PRO A 285 21.77 4.64 -19.76
C PRO A 285 21.15 3.56 -18.84
N TYR A 286 20.20 2.75 -19.33
CA TYR A 286 19.54 1.68 -18.57
C TYR A 286 18.74 2.17 -17.34
N SER A 287 18.21 3.39 -17.42
CA SER A 287 17.39 4.01 -16.37
C SER A 287 16.24 3.12 -15.89
N ALA A 288 15.91 3.24 -14.61
CA ALA A 288 14.77 2.54 -14.03
C ALA A 288 13.45 2.98 -14.69
N LEU A 289 12.54 2.03 -14.94
CA LEU A 289 11.26 2.39 -15.54
C LEU A 289 10.45 3.32 -14.62
N SER A 290 10.03 4.45 -15.17
CA SER A 290 9.15 5.41 -14.50
C SER A 290 7.69 5.00 -14.60
N TYR A 291 6.83 5.60 -13.78
CA TYR A 291 5.37 5.40 -13.85
C TYR A 291 4.84 5.66 -15.26
N ALA A 292 5.30 6.76 -15.90
CA ALA A 292 4.91 7.11 -17.27
C ALA A 292 5.38 6.06 -18.29
N SER A 293 6.55 5.46 -18.09
CA SER A 293 7.07 4.41 -18.96
C SER A 293 6.23 3.14 -18.88
N VAL A 294 5.85 2.73 -17.67
CA VAL A 294 4.94 1.58 -17.47
C VAL A 294 3.56 1.89 -18.05
N LYS A 295 3.03 3.11 -17.87
CA LYS A 295 1.75 3.51 -18.47
C LYS A 295 1.80 3.43 -20.01
N LYS A 296 2.87 3.91 -20.66
CA LYS A 296 3.06 3.76 -22.12
C LYS A 296 3.06 2.29 -22.57
N ILE A 297 3.65 1.39 -21.79
CA ILE A 297 3.57 -0.06 -22.11
C ILE A 297 2.10 -0.52 -22.13
N PHE A 298 1.33 -0.12 -21.12
CA PHE A 298 -0.10 -0.44 -21.05
C PHE A 298 -0.91 0.22 -22.16
N ASP A 299 -0.66 1.49 -22.49
CA ASP A 299 -1.37 2.21 -23.56
C ASP A 299 -1.22 1.48 -24.93
N GLN A 300 -0.02 0.96 -25.24
CA GLN A 300 0.22 0.19 -26.47
C GLN A 300 -0.47 -1.19 -26.48
N VAL A 301 -0.52 -1.86 -25.34
CA VAL A 301 -1.22 -3.14 -25.20
C VAL A 301 -2.73 -2.94 -25.22
N ASP A 302 -3.25 -1.87 -24.61
CA ASP A 302 -4.66 -1.47 -24.64
C ASP A 302 -5.14 -1.27 -26.08
N LEU A 303 -4.39 -0.54 -26.91
CA LEU A 303 -4.70 -0.36 -28.33
C LEU A 303 -4.78 -1.71 -29.08
N SER A 304 -3.83 -2.61 -28.80
CA SER A 304 -3.81 -3.94 -29.44
C SER A 304 -4.98 -4.80 -28.95
N LEU A 305 -5.37 -4.68 -27.69
CA LEU A 305 -6.48 -5.43 -27.09
C LEU A 305 -7.83 -4.92 -27.60
N LYS A 306 -8.00 -3.61 -27.74
CA LYS A 306 -9.17 -2.98 -28.39
C LYS A 306 -9.33 -3.40 -29.84
N ALA A 307 -8.23 -3.53 -30.57
CA ALA A 307 -8.26 -4.01 -31.95
C ALA A 307 -8.63 -5.51 -32.03
N LEU A 308 -8.20 -6.32 -31.06
CA LEU A 308 -8.49 -7.76 -31.02
C LEU A 308 -9.90 -8.07 -30.52
N LEU A 309 -10.37 -7.36 -29.49
CA LEU A 309 -11.64 -7.59 -28.80
C LEU A 309 -12.39 -6.25 -28.60
N PRO A 310 -12.94 -5.63 -29.66
CA PRO A 310 -13.58 -4.32 -29.55
C PRO A 310 -14.83 -4.34 -28.64
N GLU A 311 -15.59 -5.44 -28.66
CA GLU A 311 -16.83 -5.63 -27.87
C GLU A 311 -16.58 -5.51 -26.36
N CYS A 312 -15.39 -5.90 -25.90
CA CYS A 312 -14.93 -5.80 -24.51
C CYS A 312 -14.72 -4.34 -24.03
N PHE A 313 -14.79 -3.35 -24.91
CA PHE A 313 -14.62 -1.92 -24.60
C PHE A 313 -15.83 -1.08 -24.99
N ASP A 314 -16.91 -1.72 -25.44
CA ASP A 314 -18.17 -1.05 -25.73
C ASP A 314 -18.89 -0.75 -24.43
N THR A 315 -19.06 0.54 -24.11
CA THR A 315 -19.75 0.99 -22.89
C THR A 315 -21.21 0.56 -22.81
N SER A 316 -21.80 0.08 -23.91
CA SER A 316 -23.14 -0.51 -23.93
C SER A 316 -23.20 -1.90 -23.28
N THR A 317 -22.07 -2.62 -23.18
CA THR A 317 -22.00 -3.95 -22.57
C THR A 317 -21.66 -3.88 -21.09
N TYR A 318 -22.30 -4.75 -20.30
CA TYR A 318 -22.26 -4.67 -18.83
C TYR A 318 -20.91 -5.08 -18.22
N ASP A 319 -20.11 -5.86 -18.95
CA ASP A 319 -18.80 -6.35 -18.53
C ASP A 319 -17.64 -5.66 -19.24
N SER A 320 -17.92 -4.59 -20.01
CA SER A 320 -16.89 -3.79 -20.68
C SER A 320 -15.90 -3.16 -19.71
N ILE A 321 -14.71 -2.83 -20.20
CA ILE A 321 -13.74 -1.98 -19.48
C ILE A 321 -13.45 -0.72 -20.30
N GLU A 322 -13.22 0.42 -19.64
CA GLU A 322 -12.87 1.67 -20.33
C GLU A 322 -11.49 1.59 -21.01
N SER A 323 -10.51 1.02 -20.30
CA SER A 323 -9.16 0.80 -20.79
C SER A 323 -8.41 -0.22 -19.92
N LEU A 324 -7.49 -0.95 -20.54
CA LEU A 324 -6.51 -1.77 -19.84
C LEU A 324 -5.48 -0.86 -19.16
N THR A 325 -5.55 -0.81 -17.84
CA THR A 325 -4.58 -0.07 -17.02
C THR A 325 -3.91 -1.00 -16.01
N PRO A 326 -2.76 -0.59 -15.43
CA PRO A 326 -2.15 -1.32 -14.32
C PRO A 326 -3.12 -1.56 -13.15
N HIS A 327 -4.09 -0.67 -12.97
CA HIS A 327 -5.12 -0.78 -11.94
C HIS A 327 -6.17 -1.85 -12.26
N VAL A 328 -6.54 -1.99 -13.54
CA VAL A 328 -7.44 -3.07 -14.01
C VAL A 328 -6.81 -4.44 -13.76
N CYS A 329 -5.51 -4.65 -14.06
CA CYS A 329 -4.83 -5.91 -13.74
C CYS A 329 -4.94 -6.27 -12.25
N ARG A 330 -4.72 -5.29 -11.37
CA ARG A 330 -4.82 -5.47 -9.92
C ARG A 330 -6.24 -5.80 -9.47
N HIS A 331 -7.25 -5.15 -10.04
CA HIS A 331 -8.65 -5.45 -9.74
C HIS A 331 -9.05 -6.84 -10.23
N SER A 332 -8.62 -7.19 -11.44
CA SER A 332 -8.82 -8.53 -12.02
C SER A 332 -8.25 -9.60 -11.10
N TRP A 333 -7.01 -9.43 -10.65
CA TRP A 333 -6.41 -10.31 -9.63
C TRP A 333 -7.26 -10.42 -8.36
N ALA A 334 -7.74 -9.28 -7.85
CA ALA A 334 -8.52 -9.26 -6.61
C ALA A 334 -9.84 -10.02 -6.77
N TYR A 335 -10.49 -9.91 -7.93
CA TYR A 335 -11.71 -10.61 -8.29
C TYR A 335 -11.46 -12.12 -8.46
N MET A 336 -10.44 -12.50 -9.24
CA MET A 336 -10.02 -13.90 -9.41
C MET A 336 -9.70 -14.57 -8.06
N MET A 337 -8.97 -13.88 -7.17
CA MET A 337 -8.66 -14.39 -5.85
C MET A 337 -9.90 -14.51 -4.94
N LEU A 338 -10.86 -13.59 -5.08
CA LEU A 338 -12.12 -13.67 -4.35
C LEU A 338 -12.93 -14.87 -4.82
N SER A 339 -13.08 -15.05 -6.14
CA SER A 339 -13.75 -16.19 -6.76
C SER A 339 -13.12 -17.51 -6.32
N PHE A 340 -11.79 -17.63 -6.40
CA PHE A 340 -11.06 -18.80 -5.92
C PHE A 340 -11.31 -19.09 -4.43
N SER A 341 -11.28 -18.06 -3.59
CA SER A 341 -11.54 -18.20 -2.15
C SER A 341 -12.98 -18.63 -1.89
N PHE A 342 -13.94 -18.05 -2.61
CA PHE A 342 -15.35 -18.41 -2.53
C PHE A 342 -15.58 -19.88 -2.90
N GLU A 343 -15.05 -20.34 -4.03
CA GLU A 343 -15.18 -21.73 -4.46
C GLU A 343 -14.49 -22.71 -3.50
N LYS A 344 -13.34 -22.34 -2.95
CA LYS A 344 -12.67 -23.11 -1.90
C LYS A 344 -13.60 -23.27 -0.69
N TYR A 345 -14.15 -22.17 -0.18
CA TYR A 345 -15.03 -22.22 0.99
C TYR A 345 -16.37 -22.92 0.69
N LYS A 346 -16.92 -22.78 -0.51
CA LYS A 346 -18.12 -23.50 -0.93
C LYS A 346 -17.91 -25.02 -0.83
N LYS A 347 -16.77 -25.52 -1.33
CA LYS A 347 -16.38 -26.94 -1.23
C LYS A 347 -16.17 -27.43 0.20
N GLU A 348 -15.67 -26.57 1.08
CA GLU A 348 -15.50 -26.87 2.51
C GLU A 348 -16.83 -26.87 3.29
N ASN A 349 -17.91 -26.27 2.76
CA ASN A 349 -19.24 -26.17 3.40
C ASN A 349 -20.30 -27.08 2.73
N VAL A 350 -19.90 -28.14 2.02
CA VAL A 350 -20.80 -29.09 1.32
C VAL A 350 -21.67 -29.90 2.28
N ASN A 351 -21.32 -29.98 3.58
CA ASN A 351 -22.09 -30.71 4.60
C ASN A 351 -23.35 -29.96 5.12
N HIS A 352 -23.74 -28.83 4.53
CA HIS A 352 -24.99 -28.14 4.89
C HIS A 352 -26.11 -28.57 3.93
N TYR A 353 -27.21 -29.11 4.47
CA TYR A 353 -28.39 -29.54 3.71
C TYR A 353 -29.11 -28.40 2.96
N ASP A 354 -28.82 -27.13 3.28
CA ASP A 354 -29.41 -25.97 2.62
C ASP A 354 -28.37 -25.20 1.76
N ILE A 355 -28.58 -25.26 0.45
CA ILE A 355 -27.76 -24.61 -0.58
C ILE A 355 -27.75 -23.08 -0.42
N LYS A 356 -28.86 -22.46 0.00
CA LYS A 356 -28.92 -20.99 0.18
C LYS A 356 -28.07 -20.54 1.37
N GLN A 357 -28.10 -21.32 2.46
CA GLN A 357 -27.29 -21.03 3.65
C GLN A 357 -25.80 -21.26 3.38
N SER A 358 -25.45 -22.34 2.67
CA SER A 358 -24.07 -22.63 2.25
C SER A 358 -23.48 -21.54 1.33
N VAL A 359 -24.26 -21.06 0.36
CA VAL A 359 -23.85 -19.97 -0.54
C VAL A 359 -23.69 -18.65 0.22
N ASN A 360 -24.63 -18.31 1.11
CA ASN A 360 -24.53 -17.12 1.94
C ASN A 360 -23.33 -17.18 2.90
N ASP A 361 -23.05 -18.34 3.51
CA ASP A 361 -21.89 -18.53 4.38
C ASP A 361 -20.57 -18.49 3.62
N ALA A 362 -20.50 -19.09 2.44
CA ALA A 362 -19.34 -19.00 1.56
C ALA A 362 -19.08 -17.54 1.11
N LEU A 363 -20.15 -16.80 0.79
CA LEU A 363 -20.07 -15.39 0.40
C LEU A 363 -19.67 -14.51 1.59
N LEU A 364 -20.24 -14.73 2.78
CA LEU A 364 -19.89 -14.04 4.01
C LEU A 364 -18.44 -14.34 4.42
N LYS A 365 -17.97 -15.59 4.29
CA LYS A 365 -16.57 -15.97 4.55
C LYS A 365 -15.62 -15.34 3.53
N ALA A 366 -15.98 -15.32 2.25
CA ALA A 366 -15.19 -14.69 1.19
C ALA A 366 -15.14 -13.15 1.33
N GLN A 367 -16.28 -12.51 1.64
CA GLN A 367 -16.38 -11.08 1.93
C GLN A 367 -15.65 -10.73 3.23
N ARG A 368 -15.74 -11.57 4.27
CA ARG A 368 -14.99 -11.40 5.53
C ARG A 368 -13.50 -11.56 5.28
N ALA A 369 -13.03 -12.56 4.53
CA ALA A 369 -11.62 -12.70 4.17
C ALA A 369 -11.11 -11.54 3.30
N LEU A 370 -11.93 -11.03 2.38
CA LEU A 370 -11.61 -9.82 1.60
C LEU A 370 -11.60 -8.57 2.48
N HIS A 371 -12.58 -8.39 3.35
CA HIS A 371 -12.68 -7.30 4.32
C HIS A 371 -11.52 -7.34 5.31
N ASP A 372 -11.18 -8.50 5.88
CA ASP A 372 -10.02 -8.71 6.74
C ASP A 372 -8.74 -8.41 5.98
N ARG A 373 -8.64 -8.79 4.70
CA ARG A 373 -7.50 -8.46 3.83
C ARG A 373 -7.46 -6.97 3.44
N LEU A 374 -8.59 -6.28 3.33
CA LEU A 374 -8.67 -4.84 3.01
C LEU A 374 -8.46 -3.97 4.24
N THR A 375 -8.93 -4.43 5.40
CA THR A 375 -8.76 -3.84 6.74
C THR A 375 -7.34 -4.05 7.23
N SER A 376 -6.78 -5.27 7.12
CA SER A 376 -5.34 -5.53 7.35
C SER A 376 -4.43 -4.83 6.36
N LYS A 377 -4.96 -4.31 5.24
CA LYS A 377 -4.21 -3.49 4.28
C LYS A 377 -4.51 -1.99 4.38
N GLY A 378 -5.37 -1.57 5.32
CA GLY A 378 -5.71 -0.17 5.60
C GLY A 378 -6.51 0.55 4.51
N TYR A 379 -7.20 -0.17 3.61
CA TYR A 379 -8.01 0.42 2.53
C TYR A 379 -9.37 0.93 3.00
N ILE A 380 -9.87 0.39 4.11
CA ILE A 380 -11.14 0.72 4.74
C ILE A 380 -10.93 0.75 6.25
N SER A 381 -11.66 1.62 6.95
CA SER A 381 -11.66 1.71 8.41
C SER A 381 -13.11 1.68 8.91
N GLY A 382 -13.47 0.61 9.62
CA GLY A 382 -14.81 0.35 10.15
C GLY A 382 -15.14 -1.14 10.12
N GLY A 383 -15.90 -1.64 11.11
CA GLY A 383 -16.36 -3.03 11.11
C GLY A 383 -17.50 -3.26 10.11
N LEU A 384 -17.73 -4.52 9.71
CA LEU A 384 -19.04 -4.98 9.24
C LEU A 384 -19.98 -4.91 10.46
N SER A 385 -20.48 -3.73 10.82
CA SER A 385 -21.15 -3.56 12.11
C SER A 385 -22.64 -3.86 11.99
N THR A 386 -23.04 -5.08 12.33
CA THR A 386 -24.15 -5.41 13.24
C THR A 386 -24.07 -6.91 13.60
N LEU A 387 -24.15 -7.23 14.89
CA LEU A 387 -24.23 -8.58 15.51
C LEU A 387 -22.90 -9.32 15.78
N SER A 388 -22.47 -9.31 17.04
CA SER A 388 -21.49 -10.26 17.57
C SER A 388 -22.10 -10.99 18.77
N SER A 389 -22.35 -12.31 18.61
CA SER A 389 -22.80 -13.20 19.70
C SER A 389 -21.63 -13.61 20.61
N ALA A 390 -21.95 -14.06 21.82
CA ALA A 390 -20.97 -14.48 22.84
C ALA A 390 -20.09 -15.64 22.37
N GLU A 391 -20.62 -16.53 21.53
CA GLU A 391 -19.91 -17.69 20.97
C GLU A 391 -18.77 -17.27 20.02
N ARG A 392 -18.99 -16.20 19.24
CA ARG A 392 -17.97 -15.64 18.37
C ARG A 392 -16.80 -15.04 19.14
N LYS A 393 -17.04 -14.45 20.32
CA LYS A 393 -15.97 -13.95 21.20
C LYS A 393 -15.15 -15.11 21.78
N LYS A 394 -15.77 -16.24 22.12
CA LYS A 394 -15.08 -17.46 22.57
C LYS A 394 -14.19 -18.06 21.48
N LEU A 395 -14.68 -18.17 20.25
CA LEU A 395 -13.90 -18.67 19.11
C LEU A 395 -12.69 -17.80 18.76
N ILE A 396 -12.82 -16.48 18.86
CA ILE A 396 -11.69 -15.54 18.66
C ILE A 396 -10.62 -15.75 19.73
N ASN A 397 -11.00 -15.92 20.99
CA ASN A 397 -10.04 -16.18 22.06
C ASN A 397 -9.34 -17.54 21.90
N LEU A 398 -10.08 -18.58 21.49
CA LEU A 398 -9.54 -19.90 21.16
C LEU A 398 -8.51 -19.82 20.02
N TYR A 399 -8.86 -19.20 18.90
CA TYR A 399 -7.95 -19.03 17.77
C TYR A 399 -6.67 -18.24 18.14
N ILE A 400 -6.81 -17.14 18.91
CA ILE A 400 -5.66 -16.36 19.39
C ILE A 400 -4.78 -17.21 20.32
N SER A 401 -5.38 -18.04 21.18
CA SER A 401 -4.62 -18.92 22.07
C SER A 401 -3.86 -20.01 21.32
N GLU A 402 -4.46 -20.61 20.29
CA GLU A 402 -3.80 -21.61 19.43
C GLU A 402 -2.67 -21.02 18.59
N GLN A 403 -2.81 -19.79 18.10
CA GLN A 403 -1.75 -19.11 17.34
C GLN A 403 -0.53 -18.74 18.22
N ILE A 404 -0.76 -18.47 19.51
CA ILE A 404 0.30 -18.06 20.44
C ILE A 404 0.94 -19.27 21.15
N SER A 405 0.23 -20.39 21.26
CA SER A 405 0.70 -21.61 21.93
C SER A 405 2.10 -22.08 21.47
N PRO A 406 2.42 -22.14 20.16
CA PRO A 406 3.73 -22.58 19.68
C PRO A 406 4.88 -21.61 19.99
N LEU A 407 4.57 -20.37 20.37
CA LEU A 407 5.56 -19.31 20.59
C LEU A 407 6.09 -19.25 22.04
N ASN A 408 5.52 -20.05 22.94
CA ASN A 408 5.93 -20.20 24.36
C ASN A 408 6.15 -18.87 25.12
N LEU A 409 5.30 -17.86 24.83
CA LEU A 409 5.44 -16.50 25.35
C LEU A 409 5.12 -16.39 26.86
N LYS A 410 5.78 -15.46 27.56
CA LYS A 410 5.44 -15.11 28.96
C LYS A 410 4.11 -14.36 29.03
N THR A 411 3.45 -14.36 30.19
CA THR A 411 2.10 -13.77 30.38
C THR A 411 2.01 -12.30 29.96
N LYS A 412 3.04 -11.48 30.25
CA LYS A 412 3.12 -10.08 29.81
C LYS A 412 3.20 -9.94 28.28
N GLU A 413 3.93 -10.82 27.61
CA GLU A 413 4.11 -10.82 26.15
C GLU A 413 2.85 -11.33 25.44
N LYS A 414 2.16 -12.33 26.01
CA LYS A 414 0.83 -12.77 25.56
C LYS A 414 -0.17 -11.62 25.56
N GLN A 415 -0.19 -10.80 26.61
CA GLN A 415 -1.09 -9.65 26.71
C GLN A 415 -0.77 -8.57 25.66
N LEU A 416 0.50 -8.34 25.33
CA LEU A 416 0.91 -7.43 24.26
C LEU A 416 0.46 -7.94 22.88
N TYR A 417 0.43 -9.26 22.68
CA TYR A 417 -0.09 -9.91 21.48
C TYR A 417 -1.60 -9.69 21.32
N VAL A 418 -2.37 -9.86 22.42
CA VAL A 418 -3.81 -9.59 22.47
C VAL A 418 -4.11 -8.11 22.20
N ASN A 419 -3.25 -7.20 22.68
CA ASN A 419 -3.35 -5.76 22.44
C ASN A 419 -2.85 -5.32 21.05
N LYS A 420 -2.63 -6.25 20.11
CA LYS A 420 -2.18 -6.00 18.72
C LYS A 420 -0.81 -5.34 18.61
N LYS A 421 0.05 -5.46 19.63
CA LYS A 421 1.45 -4.98 19.66
C LYS A 421 2.43 -6.13 19.41
N THR A 422 2.14 -6.95 18.40
CA THR A 422 2.86 -8.20 18.08
C THR A 422 4.36 -8.02 17.82
N ARG A 423 4.75 -6.94 17.12
CA ARG A 423 6.17 -6.64 16.85
C ARG A 423 6.94 -6.34 18.13
N GLN A 424 6.30 -5.64 19.08
CA GLN A 424 6.89 -5.33 20.37
C GLN A 424 7.06 -6.61 21.19
N ALA A 425 6.02 -7.46 21.26
CA ALA A 425 6.08 -8.74 21.95
C ALA A 425 7.23 -9.62 21.43
N LEU A 426 7.38 -9.78 20.10
CA LEU A 426 8.45 -10.58 19.52
C LEU A 426 9.85 -9.98 19.73
N THR A 427 9.96 -8.65 19.74
CA THR A 427 11.23 -7.96 19.99
C THR A 427 11.66 -8.15 21.45
N ASP A 428 10.72 -8.02 22.39
CA ASP A 428 10.95 -8.22 23.81
C ASP A 428 11.31 -9.68 24.13
N THR A 429 10.62 -10.65 23.51
CA THR A 429 10.94 -12.09 23.66
C THR A 429 12.33 -12.41 23.12
N ASN A 430 12.71 -11.90 21.94
CA ASN A 430 14.05 -12.12 21.38
C ASN A 430 15.14 -11.50 22.27
N LYS A 431 14.89 -10.34 22.88
CA LYS A 431 15.81 -9.72 23.82
C LYS A 431 15.97 -10.57 25.09
N ASN A 432 14.88 -11.09 25.63
CA ASN A 432 14.90 -11.97 26.80
C ASN A 432 15.62 -13.29 26.53
N LEU A 433 15.40 -13.90 25.35
CA LEU A 433 16.08 -15.14 24.96
C LEU A 433 17.59 -14.96 24.82
N ARG A 434 18.04 -13.82 24.27
CA ARG A 434 19.48 -13.49 24.21
C ARG A 434 20.11 -13.42 25.58
N ILE A 435 19.46 -12.71 26.53
CA ILE A 435 19.93 -12.63 27.91
C ILE A 435 20.00 -14.01 28.57
N GLN A 436 19.03 -14.90 28.31
CA GLN A 436 19.06 -16.26 28.84
C GLN A 436 20.20 -17.10 28.24
N ILE A 437 20.46 -16.97 26.94
CA ILE A 437 21.59 -17.65 26.28
C ILE A 437 22.90 -17.19 26.93
N ASP A 438 23.11 -15.88 27.08
CA ASP A 438 24.33 -15.33 27.67
C ASP A 438 24.55 -15.85 29.10
N ASN A 439 23.49 -15.91 29.91
CA ASN A 439 23.56 -16.44 31.28
C ASN A 439 23.87 -17.95 31.31
N LEU A 440 23.24 -18.73 30.43
CA LEU A 440 23.47 -20.18 30.35
C LEU A 440 24.88 -20.50 29.85
N GLU A 441 25.40 -19.72 28.89
CA GLU A 441 26.78 -19.84 28.43
C GLU A 441 27.78 -19.54 29.56
N SER A 442 27.53 -18.48 30.35
CA SER A 442 28.33 -18.15 31.52
C SER A 442 28.30 -19.26 32.58
N GLN A 443 27.12 -19.81 32.87
CA GLN A 443 26.97 -20.88 33.86
C GLN A 443 27.63 -22.18 33.39
N LEU A 444 27.48 -22.53 32.10
CA LEU A 444 28.15 -23.68 31.50
C LEU A 444 29.67 -23.52 31.60
N HIS A 445 30.19 -22.31 31.35
CA HIS A 445 31.61 -22.04 31.49
C HIS A 445 32.09 -22.27 32.93
N GLN A 446 31.40 -21.71 33.92
CA GLN A 446 31.74 -21.86 35.34
C GLN A 446 31.66 -23.32 35.82
N ASN A 447 30.61 -24.05 35.42
CA ASN A 447 30.46 -25.46 35.74
C ASN A 447 31.58 -26.30 35.11
N THR A 448 31.98 -25.96 33.89
CA THR A 448 33.08 -26.64 33.19
C THR A 448 34.40 -26.42 33.92
N GLU A 449 34.71 -25.19 34.33
CA GLU A 449 35.93 -24.89 35.11
C GLU A 449 35.92 -25.62 36.46
N THR A 450 34.78 -25.61 37.16
CA THR A 450 34.63 -26.30 38.45
C THR A 450 34.85 -27.81 38.29
N LEU A 451 34.30 -28.43 37.25
CA LEU A 451 34.51 -29.85 36.95
C LEU A 451 35.96 -30.16 36.65
N ILE A 452 36.64 -29.30 35.88
CA ILE A 452 38.08 -29.45 35.60
C ILE A 452 38.89 -29.41 36.90
N ASN A 453 38.63 -28.44 37.79
CA ASN A 453 39.31 -28.34 39.07
C ASN A 453 39.07 -29.58 39.96
N ILE A 454 37.85 -30.13 39.96
CA ILE A 454 37.54 -31.37 40.68
C ILE A 454 38.33 -32.54 40.10
N ILE A 455 38.42 -32.66 38.76
CA ILE A 455 39.19 -33.72 38.09
C ILE A 455 40.67 -33.65 38.49
N GLU A 456 41.26 -32.45 38.52
CA GLU A 456 42.64 -32.24 38.95
C GLU A 456 42.85 -32.65 40.41
N GLU A 457 41.98 -32.21 41.32
CA GLU A 457 42.04 -32.58 42.75
C GLU A 457 41.92 -34.09 42.99
N VAL A 458 41.05 -34.78 42.24
CA VAL A 458 40.88 -36.23 42.36
C VAL A 458 42.11 -36.96 41.82
N LYS A 459 42.70 -36.52 40.70
CA LYS A 459 43.98 -37.08 40.19
C LYS A 459 45.13 -36.90 41.17
N LEU A 460 45.17 -35.80 41.92
CA LEU A 460 46.20 -35.56 42.94
C LEU A 460 46.06 -36.49 44.16
N LYS A 461 44.84 -36.94 44.48
CA LYS A 461 44.53 -37.73 45.69
C LYS A 461 44.29 -39.21 45.44
N THR A 462 44.15 -39.64 44.18
CA THR A 462 43.82 -41.03 43.81
C THR A 462 44.54 -41.45 42.52
N ASP A 463 44.84 -42.74 42.37
CA ASP A 463 45.60 -43.32 41.23
C ASP A 463 44.80 -43.73 39.95
N PRO A 464 43.45 -43.67 39.85
CA PRO A 464 42.76 -44.13 38.64
C PRO A 464 42.84 -43.13 37.48
N ARG A 465 42.90 -43.63 36.24
CA ARG A 465 42.85 -42.85 34.99
C ARG A 465 41.42 -42.39 34.67
N ILE A 466 41.08 -41.17 35.09
CA ILE A 466 39.71 -40.62 34.97
C ILE A 466 39.41 -40.12 33.54
N ASP A 467 40.43 -39.92 32.70
CA ASP A 467 40.31 -39.32 31.36
C ASP A 467 39.34 -40.06 30.43
N HIS A 468 39.26 -41.39 30.55
CA HIS A 468 38.36 -42.22 29.73
C HIS A 468 36.87 -42.08 30.09
N LEU A 469 36.54 -41.47 31.23
CA LEU A 469 35.17 -41.25 31.69
C LEU A 469 34.63 -39.86 31.30
N LEU A 470 35.48 -38.99 30.75
CA LEU A 470 35.10 -37.62 30.39
C LEU A 470 34.36 -37.57 29.06
N ALA A 471 33.27 -36.80 29.02
CA ALA A 471 32.62 -36.46 27.76
C ALA A 471 33.60 -35.72 26.82
N THR A 472 33.52 -35.98 25.52
CA THR A 472 34.50 -35.52 24.51
C THR A 472 34.75 -34.01 24.53
N HIS A 473 33.74 -33.20 24.86
CA HIS A 473 33.87 -31.74 24.93
C HIS A 473 34.63 -31.25 26.18
N LEU A 474 34.54 -31.98 27.30
CA LEU A 474 35.31 -31.72 28.51
C LEU A 474 36.77 -32.15 28.31
N LEU A 475 36.99 -33.32 27.71
CA LEU A 475 38.33 -33.82 27.37
C LEU A 475 39.11 -32.84 26.48
N LYS A 476 38.46 -32.28 25.44
CA LYS A 476 39.07 -31.26 24.56
C LYS A 476 39.46 -29.97 25.28
N LYS A 477 38.73 -29.60 26.34
CA LYS A 477 39.00 -28.38 27.11
C LYS A 477 40.08 -28.61 28.15
N TYR A 478 40.08 -29.79 28.76
CA TYR A 478 41.12 -30.26 29.69
C TYR A 478 42.49 -30.34 29.00
N LEU A 479 42.58 -31.02 27.86
CA LEU A 479 43.82 -31.15 27.05
C LEU A 479 44.35 -29.83 26.44
N LYS A 480 43.63 -28.71 26.60
CA LYS A 480 44.05 -27.39 26.13
C LYS A 480 44.66 -26.52 27.23
N LYS A 481 44.57 -26.95 28.50
CA LYS A 481 45.14 -26.23 29.66
C LYS A 481 46.57 -26.71 30.00
N ASP A 482 46.91 -27.94 29.64
CA ASP A 482 48.30 -28.43 29.54
C ASP A 482 48.97 -27.88 28.26
#